data_AF-A0A540K3I9-F1
#
_entry.id   AF-A0A540K3I9-F1
#
_cell.length_a   1.000
_cell.length_b   1.000
_cell.length_c   1.000
_cell.angle_alpha   90.00
_cell.angle_beta   90.00
_cell.angle_gamma   90.00
#
_symmetry.space_group_name_H-M   'P 1'
#
loop_
_entity.id
_entity.type
_entity.pdbx_description
1 polymer ?
#
loop_
_entity_poly.entity_id
_entity_poly.type
_entity_poly.pdbx_seq_one_letter_code
_entity_poly.pdbx_strand_id
1 'polypeptide(L)'
;MTVTAQISINDGNLVVHGKTILTGVPDNIVLTPGTGVGLLAGAFIGATAAHNKSLHIFPIGVLEDLRFMCCFRFKLWWMTQRMGTCGKDVPLETQFMVVESKGGGDGGEDDESSPIIYTVFLPLLEGPFRSVLQGNERNEVEVCLESGE
;
A
#
# COMPACT_ATOMS: atom_id res chain seq x y z
N MET A 1 -6.40 -27.69 8.96
CA MET A 1 -7.09 -26.40 8.78
C MET A 1 -6.15 -25.50 8.02
N THR A 2 -6.45 -25.17 6.76
CA THR A 2 -5.72 -24.18 5.97
C THR A 2 -6.26 -22.81 6.35
N VAL A 3 -5.45 -21.99 7.03
CA VAL A 3 -5.81 -20.61 7.34
C VAL A 3 -5.55 -19.79 6.08
N THR A 4 -6.60 -19.24 5.47
CA THR A 4 -6.47 -18.34 4.33
C THR A 4 -5.82 -17.03 4.78
N ALA A 5 -4.71 -16.66 4.15
CA ALA A 5 -4.05 -15.38 4.39
C ALA A 5 -5.04 -14.24 4.09
N GLN A 6 -5.17 -13.29 5.01
CA GLN A 6 -6.09 -12.15 4.84
C GLN A 6 -5.51 -11.07 3.93
N ILE A 7 -4.21 -11.12 3.62
CA ILE A 7 -3.51 -10.21 2.70
C ILE A 7 -2.75 -11.08 1.71
N SER A 8 -2.94 -10.83 0.42
CA SER A 8 -2.33 -11.62 -0.66
C SER A 8 -2.15 -10.79 -1.93
N ILE A 9 -1.25 -11.23 -2.82
CA ILE A 9 -1.21 -10.77 -4.20
C ILE A 9 -1.73 -11.92 -5.07
N ASN A 10 -2.88 -11.73 -5.73
CA ASN A 10 -3.50 -12.74 -6.59
C ASN A 10 -3.78 -12.11 -7.96
N ASP A 11 -3.30 -12.75 -9.04
CA ASP A 11 -3.51 -12.30 -10.42
C ASP A 11 -3.16 -10.80 -10.64
N GLY A 12 -2.06 -10.35 -10.05
CA GLY A 12 -1.60 -8.96 -10.12
C GLY A 12 -2.43 -7.97 -9.27
N ASN A 13 -3.21 -8.45 -8.30
CA ASN A 13 -4.01 -7.61 -7.41
C ASN A 13 -3.58 -7.79 -5.96
N LEU A 14 -3.33 -6.68 -5.25
CA LEU A 14 -3.19 -6.70 -3.80
C LEU A 14 -4.59 -6.78 -3.18
N VAL A 15 -4.90 -7.92 -2.55
CA VAL A 15 -6.20 -8.22 -1.95
C VAL A 15 -6.06 -8.26 -0.44
N VAL A 16 -6.94 -7.51 0.25
CA VAL A 16 -7.04 -7.44 1.70
C VAL A 16 -8.46 -7.82 2.11
N HIS A 17 -8.61 -8.87 2.93
CA HIS A 17 -9.90 -9.39 3.39
C HIS A 17 -10.92 -9.58 2.25
N GLY A 18 -10.44 -10.13 1.13
CA GLY A 18 -11.26 -10.40 -0.06
C GLY A 18 -11.51 -9.19 -0.97
N LYS A 19 -11.11 -7.97 -0.57
CA LYS A 19 -11.25 -6.77 -1.41
C LYS A 19 -9.93 -6.37 -2.05
N THR A 20 -9.98 -6.10 -3.35
CA THR A 20 -8.84 -5.56 -4.09
C THR A 20 -8.57 -4.11 -3.67
N ILE A 21 -7.33 -3.85 -3.24
CA ILE A 21 -6.85 -2.53 -2.82
C ILE A 21 -6.00 -1.88 -3.92
N LEU A 22 -5.11 -2.66 -4.54
CA LEU A 22 -4.30 -2.21 -5.68
C LEU A 22 -4.44 -3.22 -6.83
N THR A 23 -4.53 -2.72 -8.06
CA THR A 23 -4.54 -3.54 -9.28
C THR A 23 -3.23 -3.36 -10.06
N GLY A 24 -2.90 -4.28 -10.96
CA GLY A 24 -1.70 -4.17 -11.79
C GLY A 24 -0.39 -4.16 -10.99
N VAL A 25 -0.33 -4.89 -9.87
CA VAL A 25 0.86 -5.06 -9.04
C VAL A 25 1.97 -5.74 -9.88
N PRO A 26 3.14 -5.10 -10.07
CA PRO A 26 4.21 -5.66 -10.89
C PRO A 26 4.86 -6.93 -10.30
N ASP A 27 5.41 -7.80 -11.16
CA ASP A 27 6.04 -9.07 -10.77
C ASP A 27 7.25 -8.93 -9.84
N ASN A 28 7.92 -7.77 -9.85
CA ASN A 28 9.08 -7.53 -8.98
C ASN A 28 8.69 -7.10 -7.56
N ILE A 29 7.39 -6.92 -7.27
CA ILE A 29 6.87 -6.63 -5.94
C ILE A 29 6.69 -7.93 -5.16
N VAL A 30 7.18 -7.94 -3.92
CA VAL A 30 7.19 -9.10 -3.04
C VAL A 30 6.35 -8.81 -1.81
N LEU A 31 5.41 -9.70 -1.51
CA LEU A 31 4.62 -9.67 -0.28
C LEU A 31 5.18 -10.69 0.71
N THR A 32 5.68 -10.22 1.86
CA THR A 32 6.16 -11.08 2.95
C THR A 32 5.18 -11.04 4.12
N PRO A 33 4.50 -12.15 4.46
CA PRO A 33 3.57 -12.19 5.58
C PRO A 33 4.23 -11.88 6.92
N GLY A 34 3.53 -11.19 7.82
CA GLY A 34 3.98 -11.01 9.21
C GLY A 34 4.00 -12.33 9.98
N THR A 35 5.08 -12.62 10.71
CA THR A 35 5.32 -13.93 11.36
C THR A 35 5.07 -13.96 12.87
N GLY A 36 4.55 -12.88 13.47
CA GLY A 36 4.31 -12.82 14.92
C GLY A 36 2.95 -13.33 15.39
N VAL A 37 2.89 -13.73 16.66
CA VAL A 37 1.66 -14.14 17.35
C VAL A 37 0.72 -12.92 17.43
N GLY A 38 -0.38 -12.95 16.67
CA GLY A 38 -1.32 -11.82 16.53
C GLY A 38 -1.09 -10.93 15.31
N LEU A 39 -0.01 -11.12 14.53
CA LEU A 39 0.30 -10.38 13.29
C LEU A 39 -0.30 -11.00 12.01
N LEU A 40 -1.30 -11.86 12.13
CA LEU A 40 -2.04 -12.41 10.98
C LEU A 40 -2.80 -11.34 10.17
N ALA A 41 -2.79 -10.08 10.62
CA ALA A 41 -3.44 -8.93 10.00
C ALA A 41 -2.47 -8.00 9.23
N GLY A 42 -1.21 -8.39 9.02
CA GLY A 42 -0.21 -7.53 8.36
C GLY A 42 0.75 -8.28 7.43
N ALA A 43 1.32 -7.56 6.47
CA ALA A 43 2.35 -8.03 5.55
C ALA A 43 3.29 -6.88 5.17
N PHE A 44 4.51 -7.24 4.79
CA PHE A 44 5.51 -6.31 4.25
C PHE A 44 5.47 -6.34 2.73
N ILE A 45 5.45 -5.16 2.12
CA ILE A 45 5.60 -4.98 0.67
C ILE A 45 7.04 -4.54 0.42
N GLY A 46 7.78 -5.34 -0.33
CA GLY A 46 9.12 -5.04 -0.81
C GLY A 46 9.18 -5.10 -2.34
N ALA A 47 10.35 -4.78 -2.90
CA ALA A 47 10.59 -4.87 -4.33
C ALA A 47 12.00 -5.40 -4.61
N THR A 48 12.17 -6.06 -5.74
CA THR A 48 13.49 -6.49 -6.23
C THR A 48 14.03 -5.50 -7.27
N ALA A 49 15.34 -5.24 -7.21
CA ALA A 49 16.05 -4.30 -8.08
C ALA A 49 17.29 -4.98 -8.68
N ALA A 50 17.53 -4.78 -9.98
CA ALA A 50 18.71 -5.32 -10.66
C ALA A 50 20.00 -4.54 -10.39
N HIS A 51 19.89 -3.30 -9.90
CA HIS A 51 21.01 -2.39 -9.72
C HIS A 51 21.06 -1.87 -8.30
N ASN A 52 22.27 -1.57 -7.81
CA ASN A 52 22.45 -0.83 -6.58
C ASN A 52 22.36 0.67 -6.87
N LYS A 53 21.46 1.38 -6.19
CA LYS A 53 21.24 2.83 -6.31
C LYS A 53 20.84 3.37 -4.94
N SER A 54 21.19 4.63 -4.68
CA SER A 54 20.73 5.36 -3.49
C SER A 54 19.26 5.75 -3.56
N LEU A 55 18.66 5.74 -4.76
CA LEU A 55 17.25 6.06 -5.00
C LEU A 55 16.60 5.00 -5.88
N HIS A 56 15.51 4.42 -5.39
CA HIS A 56 14.62 3.54 -6.15
C HIS A 56 13.18 4.01 -6.03
N ILE A 57 12.43 3.91 -7.13
CA ILE A 57 11.00 4.20 -7.17
C ILE A 57 10.33 2.98 -7.80
N PHE A 58 9.43 2.35 -7.04
CA PHE A 58 8.72 1.16 -7.47
C PHE A 58 7.21 1.41 -7.45
N PRO A 59 6.53 1.38 -8.61
CA PRO A 59 5.09 1.26 -8.64
C PRO A 59 4.67 -0.04 -7.95
N ILE A 60 3.75 0.06 -6.99
CA ILE A 60 3.23 -1.11 -6.26
C ILE A 60 1.81 -1.49 -6.70
N GLY A 61 1.22 -0.73 -7.63
CA GLY A 61 -0.08 -0.98 -8.25
C GLY A 61 -0.93 0.29 -8.35
N VAL A 62 -2.01 0.19 -9.10
CA VAL A 62 -3.00 1.24 -9.33
C VAL A 62 -4.00 1.27 -8.18
N LEU A 63 -4.20 2.45 -7.60
CA LEU A 63 -5.27 2.73 -6.65
C LEU A 63 -6.37 3.50 -7.37
N GLU A 64 -7.59 2.99 -7.37
CA GLU A 64 -8.73 3.62 -8.05
C GLU A 64 -10.03 3.32 -7.29
N ASP A 65 -10.94 4.28 -7.27
CA ASP A 65 -12.26 4.21 -6.63
C ASP A 65 -12.28 3.76 -5.15
N LEU A 66 -11.19 3.99 -4.41
CA LEU A 66 -11.09 3.71 -2.98
C LEU A 66 -10.72 4.97 -2.20
N ARG A 67 -11.55 5.32 -1.22
CA ARG A 67 -11.30 6.49 -0.36
C ARG A 67 -10.07 6.26 0.48
N PHE A 68 -9.20 7.26 0.54
CA PHE A 68 -8.06 7.23 1.45
C PHE A 68 -7.87 8.57 2.15
N MET A 69 -7.17 8.52 3.28
CA MET A 69 -6.56 9.66 3.93
C MET A 69 -5.07 9.38 4.10
N CYS A 70 -4.23 10.37 3.83
CA CYS A 70 -2.79 10.25 4.00
C CYS A 70 -2.20 11.48 4.69
N CYS A 71 -1.04 11.30 5.32
CA CYS A 71 -0.23 12.38 5.88
C CYS A 71 1.06 12.50 5.08
N PHE A 72 1.36 13.69 4.57
CA PHE A 72 2.51 13.94 3.72
C PHE A 72 3.30 15.16 4.19
N ARG A 73 4.60 15.16 3.90
CA ARG A 73 5.51 16.23 4.28
C ARG A 73 5.59 17.26 3.15
N PHE A 74 5.06 18.46 3.38
CA PHE A 74 5.13 19.56 2.40
C PHE A 74 6.26 20.56 2.70
N LYS A 75 6.85 20.50 3.90
CA LYS A 75 8.10 21.19 4.29
C LYS A 75 8.86 20.30 5.27
N LEU A 76 10.17 20.50 5.42
CA LEU A 76 11.06 19.66 6.25
C LEU A 76 10.48 19.28 7.63
N TRP A 77 9.83 20.22 8.31
CA TRP A 77 9.30 20.06 9.66
C TRP A 77 7.77 19.99 9.74
N TRP A 78 7.07 19.96 8.60
CA TRP A 78 5.61 20.10 8.56
C TRP A 78 4.94 19.00 7.76
N MET A 79 3.95 18.36 8.37
CA MET A 79 3.03 17.44 7.70
C MET A 79 1.61 18.03 7.66
N THR A 80 0.87 17.66 6.64
CA THR A 80 -0.58 17.89 6.55
C THR A 80 -1.25 16.66 5.97
N GLN A 81 -2.58 16.62 6.04
CA GLN A 81 -3.38 15.53 5.54
C GLN A 81 -3.92 15.82 4.13
N ARG A 82 -4.11 14.77 3.33
CA ARG A 82 -4.90 14.82 2.10
C ARG A 82 -5.84 13.62 2.05
N MET A 83 -7.04 13.85 1.51
CA MET A 83 -8.00 12.82 1.16
C MET A 83 -8.04 12.68 -0.36
N GLY A 84 -8.25 11.47 -0.86
CA GLY A 84 -8.34 11.19 -2.28
C GLY A 84 -9.05 9.88 -2.55
N THR A 85 -9.17 9.55 -3.84
CA THR A 85 -9.83 8.30 -4.27
C THR A 85 -9.02 7.50 -5.30
N CYS A 86 -7.88 8.03 -5.76
CA CYS A 86 -7.05 7.36 -6.74
C CYS A 86 -5.55 7.65 -6.52
N GLY A 87 -4.66 6.85 -7.12
CA GLY A 87 -3.23 6.91 -6.83
C GLY A 87 -2.58 8.27 -7.12
N LYS A 88 -3.01 8.98 -8.18
CA LYS A 88 -2.50 10.32 -8.50
C LYS A 88 -2.80 11.38 -7.43
N ASP A 89 -3.78 11.11 -6.55
CA ASP A 89 -4.08 12.00 -5.44
C ASP A 89 -3.06 11.88 -4.31
N VAL A 90 -2.24 10.82 -4.26
CA VAL A 90 -1.23 10.60 -3.23
C VAL A 90 -0.09 11.61 -3.40
N PRO A 91 0.12 12.54 -2.46
CA PRO A 91 1.20 13.52 -2.58
C PRO A 91 2.57 12.87 -2.50
N LEU A 92 3.57 13.54 -3.08
CA LEU A 92 4.98 13.26 -2.81
C LEU A 92 5.23 13.30 -1.30
N GLU A 93 6.20 12.51 -0.83
CA GLU A 93 6.62 12.49 0.57
C GLU A 93 5.51 12.06 1.56
N THR A 94 4.60 11.20 1.12
CA THR A 94 3.56 10.61 1.97
C THR A 94 4.19 9.64 2.98
N GLN A 95 3.99 9.90 4.27
CA GLN A 95 4.59 9.16 5.39
C GLN A 95 3.66 8.09 5.97
N PHE A 96 2.37 8.13 5.58
CA PHE A 96 1.33 7.22 6.07
C PHE A 96 0.08 7.38 5.21
N MET A 97 -0.61 6.28 4.91
CA MET A 97 -1.89 6.28 4.18
C MET A 97 -2.83 5.22 4.75
N VAL A 98 -4.11 5.57 4.92
CA VAL A 98 -5.19 4.65 5.27
C VAL A 98 -6.16 4.60 4.11
N VAL A 99 -6.38 3.41 3.57
CA VAL A 99 -7.37 3.13 2.53
C VAL A 99 -8.58 2.47 3.17
N GLU A 100 -9.74 3.03 2.91
CA GLU A 100 -11.02 2.45 3.31
C GLU A 100 -11.54 1.54 2.20
N SER A 101 -12.00 0.36 2.60
CA SER A 101 -12.60 -0.64 1.74
C SER A 101 -13.78 -1.32 2.45
N LYS A 102 -14.70 -1.93 1.72
CA LYS A 102 -15.70 -2.84 2.28
C LYS A 102 -15.15 -4.27 2.19
N GLY A 103 -15.24 -5.04 3.27
CA GLY A 103 -14.78 -6.43 3.28
C GLY A 103 -15.60 -7.31 2.34
N GLY A 104 -14.98 -8.36 1.78
CA GLY A 104 -15.70 -9.37 1.01
C GLY A 104 -16.45 -10.31 1.95
N GLY A 105 -17.77 -10.15 2.05
CA GLY A 105 -18.66 -11.13 2.67
C GLY A 105 -19.13 -12.21 1.68
N ASP A 106 -19.88 -13.20 2.16
CA ASP A 106 -20.58 -14.18 1.29
C ASP A 106 -21.69 -13.53 0.44
N GLY A 107 -22.12 -12.32 0.80
CA GLY A 107 -22.88 -11.43 -0.07
C GLY A 107 -21.91 -10.63 -0.94
N GLY A 108 -22.15 -10.56 -2.25
CA GLY A 108 -21.24 -9.95 -3.23
C GLY A 108 -20.80 -8.50 -2.91
N GLU A 109 -20.00 -7.92 -3.80
CA GLU A 109 -19.22 -6.68 -3.55
C GLU A 109 -19.99 -5.45 -3.02
N ASP A 110 -21.33 -5.45 -3.11
CA ASP A 110 -22.24 -4.37 -2.72
C ASP A 110 -23.19 -4.73 -1.56
N ASP A 111 -22.88 -5.75 -0.75
CA ASP A 111 -23.65 -5.97 0.47
C ASP A 111 -23.38 -4.84 1.49
N GLU A 112 -24.39 -4.00 1.70
CA GLU A 112 -24.39 -2.90 2.69
C GLU A 112 -24.13 -3.38 4.13
N SER A 113 -24.27 -4.69 4.39
CA SER A 113 -23.95 -5.30 5.69
C SER A 113 -22.47 -5.61 5.89
N SER A 114 -21.65 -5.48 4.83
CA SER A 114 -20.21 -5.81 4.87
C SER A 114 -19.44 -4.88 5.80
N PRO A 115 -18.52 -5.41 6.64
CA PRO A 115 -17.74 -4.58 7.55
C PRO A 115 -16.82 -3.65 6.77
N ILE A 116 -16.65 -2.42 7.27
CA ILE A 116 -15.64 -1.49 6.75
C ILE A 116 -14.26 -1.94 7.23
N ILE A 117 -13.31 -1.99 6.30
CA ILE A 117 -11.94 -2.42 6.50
C ILE A 117 -11.01 -1.27 6.16
N TYR A 118 -10.17 -0.90 7.13
CA TYR A 118 -9.16 0.12 6.98
C TYR A 118 -7.79 -0.54 6.81
N THR A 119 -7.21 -0.40 5.62
CA THR A 119 -5.88 -0.90 5.28
C THR A 119 -4.86 0.22 5.45
N VAL A 120 -3.84 0.00 6.27
CA VAL A 120 -2.78 0.96 6.52
C VAL A 120 -1.57 0.64 5.65
N PHE A 121 -1.12 1.61 4.85
CA PHE A 121 0.20 1.60 4.23
C PHE A 121 1.12 2.48 5.08
N LEU A 122 2.14 1.83 5.67
CA LEU A 122 3.11 2.48 6.52
C LEU A 122 4.50 2.32 5.91
N PRO A 123 5.06 3.37 5.29
CA PRO A 123 6.47 3.43 4.94
C PRO A 123 7.37 3.15 6.15
N LEU A 124 8.28 2.21 6.00
CA LEU A 124 9.24 1.80 7.02
C LEU A 124 10.67 2.21 6.65
N LEU A 125 11.55 2.14 7.65
CA LEU A 125 12.98 2.15 7.44
C LEU A 125 13.46 0.71 7.26
N GLU A 126 14.33 0.49 6.26
CA GLU A 126 14.98 -0.80 6.06
C GLU A 126 16.47 -0.58 5.77
N GLY A 127 17.31 -0.99 6.74
CA GLY A 127 18.75 -0.72 6.67
C GLY A 127 19.03 0.79 6.51
N PRO A 128 19.81 1.22 5.50
CA PRO A 128 20.10 2.63 5.26
C PRO A 128 18.99 3.37 4.49
N PHE A 129 17.95 2.67 4.04
CA PHE A 129 16.89 3.25 3.21
C PHE A 129 15.72 3.73 4.06
N ARG A 130 15.27 4.94 3.76
CA ARG A 130 13.97 5.48 4.13
C ARG A 130 12.99 5.22 3.00
N SER A 131 11.79 4.77 3.34
CA SER A 131 10.69 4.71 2.37
C SER A 131 9.68 5.84 2.57
N VAL A 132 9.07 6.26 1.46
CA VAL A 132 7.88 7.14 1.42
C VAL A 132 6.94 6.66 0.32
N LEU A 133 5.67 7.06 0.37
CA LEU A 133 4.73 6.86 -0.74
C LEU A 133 4.62 8.13 -1.59
N GLN A 134 4.25 7.93 -2.85
CA GLN A 134 3.82 8.99 -3.76
C GLN A 134 2.87 8.43 -4.82
N GLY A 135 2.13 9.32 -5.46
CA GLY A 135 1.31 9.03 -6.64
C GLY A 135 1.99 9.44 -7.95
N ASN A 136 1.46 8.93 -9.06
CA ASN A 136 1.85 9.37 -10.40
C ASN A 136 0.64 9.55 -11.34
N GLU A 137 0.89 10.06 -12.56
CA GLU A 137 -0.14 10.35 -13.56
C GLU A 137 -0.94 9.13 -14.05
N ARG A 138 -0.45 7.90 -13.78
CA ARG A 138 -1.10 6.64 -14.15
C ARG A 138 -1.97 6.05 -13.03
N ASN A 139 -2.25 6.83 -11.99
CA ASN A 139 -2.93 6.37 -10.77
C ASN A 139 -2.17 5.27 -10.02
N GLU A 140 -0.88 5.07 -10.28
CA GLU A 140 -0.07 4.12 -9.52
C GLU A 140 0.35 4.76 -8.20
N VAL A 141 0.30 3.96 -7.14
CA VAL A 141 1.00 4.26 -5.90
C VAL A 141 2.43 3.74 -6.04
N GLU A 142 3.41 4.56 -5.70
CA GLU A 142 4.82 4.24 -5.76
C GLU A 142 5.44 4.25 -4.36
N VAL A 143 6.31 3.28 -4.10
CA VAL A 143 7.22 3.30 -2.97
C VAL A 143 8.54 3.89 -3.43
N CYS A 144 8.92 5.01 -2.84
CA CYS A 144 10.22 5.65 -3.06
C CYS A 144 11.14 5.26 -1.90
N LEU A 145 12.29 4.66 -2.21
CA LEU A 145 13.35 4.25 -1.29
C LEU A 145 14.58 5.11 -1.52
N GLU A 146 15.00 5.86 -0.51
CA GLU A 146 16.17 6.74 -0.57
C GLU A 146 17.14 6.43 0.58
N SER A 147 18.41 6.24 0.26
CA SER A 147 19.52 6.29 1.22
C SER A 147 20.20 7.65 1.10
N GLY A 148 20.49 8.30 2.22
CA GLY A 148 21.05 9.67 2.26
C GLY A 148 22.52 9.81 1.83
N GLU A 149 22.97 9.02 0.85
CA GLU A 149 24.29 9.15 0.20
C GLU A 149 24.20 9.88 -1.14
#